data_AF-A0AAN8F3L4-F1
#
_entry.id   AF-A0AAN8F3L4-F1
#
_cell.length_a   1.000
_cell.length_b   1.000
_cell.length_c   1.000
_cell.angle_alpha   90.00
_cell.angle_beta   90.00
_cell.angle_gamma   90.00
#
_symmetry.space_group_name_H-M   'P 1'
#
loop_
_entity.id
_entity.type
_entity.pdbx_description
1 polymer ?
#
loop_
_entity_poly.entity_id
_entity_poly.type
_entity_poly.pdbx_seq_one_letter_code
_entity_poly.pdbx_strand_id
1 'polypeptide(L)'
;MSCYWIGEVVPLAITSFLPLVILPVLGVLSIKKIAESYLTDTNMLFVTSLMLSLAVEECQLHKRIALKMLTFVGAKPQWLLAGFMMITSFISLWISDTACAALMAPIAYALLEAIMIHKMRPVAIGGNDIVLQEHGQLAKSDKSSELDVTRLSKRDQGICKSLMLIVAHASLIGGTGTINSTGPNLIFRDTLEKFYPGEDTGISYL
;
A
#
# COMPACT_ATOMS: atom_id res chain seq x y z
N MET A 1 -27.72 6.60 5.27
CA MET A 1 -26.30 6.20 5.43
C MET A 1 -25.43 6.57 4.24
N SER A 2 -25.91 6.46 3.00
CA SER A 2 -25.11 6.75 1.79
C SER A 2 -24.47 8.16 1.78
N CYS A 3 -25.17 9.19 2.26
CA CYS A 3 -24.59 10.53 2.38
C CYS A 3 -23.41 10.62 3.38
N TYR A 4 -23.40 9.80 4.44
CA TYR A 4 -22.30 9.78 5.42
C TYR A 4 -21.06 9.09 4.84
N TRP A 5 -21.26 8.05 4.02
CA TRP A 5 -20.17 7.35 3.34
C TRP A 5 -19.55 8.20 2.23
N ILE A 6 -20.37 8.93 1.46
CA ILE A 6 -19.88 9.77 0.36
C ILE A 6 -19.30 11.09 0.89
N GLY A 7 -19.92 11.67 1.92
CA GLY A 7 -19.53 12.96 2.46
C GLY A 7 -18.40 12.91 3.49
N GLU A 8 -17.95 11.71 3.88
CA GLU A 8 -16.93 11.47 4.92
C GLU A 8 -17.05 12.38 6.16
N VAL A 9 -18.28 12.70 6.56
CA VAL A 9 -18.58 13.65 7.66
C VAL A 9 -17.97 13.19 8.99
N VAL A 10 -17.84 11.87 9.13
CA VAL A 10 -17.19 11.18 10.24
C VAL A 10 -16.34 10.03 9.68
N PRO A 11 -15.23 9.66 10.36
CA PRO A 11 -14.37 8.54 9.96
C PRO A 11 -15.17 7.30 9.56
N LEU A 12 -14.76 6.63 8.47
CA LEU A 12 -15.46 5.47 7.91
C LEU A 12 -15.73 4.38 8.95
N ALA A 13 -14.80 4.17 9.89
CA ALA A 13 -14.97 3.25 11.01
C ALA A 13 -16.18 3.63 11.89
N ILE A 14 -16.32 4.90 12.28
CA ILE A 14 -17.44 5.37 13.11
C ILE A 14 -18.75 5.25 12.34
N THR A 15 -18.75 5.62 11.07
CA THR A 15 -19.91 5.47 10.18
C THR A 15 -20.33 4.01 10.05
N SER A 16 -19.37 3.08 10.01
CA SER A 16 -19.65 1.64 9.95
C SER A 16 -20.27 1.11 11.25
N PHE A 17 -19.99 1.68 12.42
CA PHE A 17 -20.61 1.28 13.70
C PHE A 17 -21.95 1.99 13.98
N LEU A 18 -22.26 3.07 13.27
CA LEU A 18 -23.47 3.85 13.49
C LEU A 18 -24.79 3.03 13.45
N PRO A 19 -24.96 2.03 12.55
CA PRO A 19 -26.14 1.16 12.55
C PRO A 19 -26.31 0.36 13.85
N LEU A 20 -25.22 0.00 14.54
CA LEU A 20 -25.24 -0.73 15.81
C LEU A 20 -25.92 0.06 16.93
N VAL A 21 -25.88 1.40 16.88
CA VAL A 21 -26.49 2.28 17.87
C VAL A 21 -27.88 2.75 17.42
N ILE A 22 -28.03 3.11 16.14
CA ILE A 22 -29.28 3.69 15.63
C ILE A 22 -30.41 2.66 15.53
N LEU A 23 -30.13 1.44 15.06
CA LEU A 23 -31.18 0.43 14.84
C LEU A 23 -31.83 -0.07 16.15
N PRO A 24 -31.08 -0.27 17.26
CA PRO A 24 -31.68 -0.59 18.56
C PRO A 24 -32.44 0.58 19.18
N VAL A 25 -31.92 1.81 19.08
CA VAL A 25 -32.58 3.02 19.62
C VAL A 25 -33.93 3.26 18.94
N LEU A 26 -34.04 2.95 17.65
CA LEU A 26 -35.28 3.01 16.88
C LEU A 26 -36.20 1.78 17.10
N GLY A 27 -35.78 0.79 17.88
CA GLY A 27 -36.59 -0.39 18.22
C GLY A 27 -36.78 -1.39 17.08
N VAL A 28 -36.00 -1.32 16.00
CA VAL A 28 -36.20 -2.16 14.80
C VAL A 28 -35.58 -3.55 14.97
N LEU A 29 -34.36 -3.62 15.53
CA LEU A 29 -33.62 -4.88 15.75
C LEU A 29 -32.93 -4.88 17.12
N SER A 30 -32.84 -6.06 17.72
CA SER A 30 -32.04 -6.29 18.93
C SER A 30 -30.55 -6.16 18.64
N ILE A 31 -29.80 -5.58 19.57
CA ILE A 31 -28.35 -5.34 19.43
C ILE A 31 -27.55 -6.63 19.23
N LYS A 32 -28.01 -7.76 19.80
CA LYS A 32 -27.36 -9.07 19.63
C LYS A 32 -27.35 -9.51 18.17
N LYS A 33 -28.49 -9.37 17.50
CA LYS A 33 -28.66 -9.79 16.10
C LYS A 33 -27.86 -8.91 15.14
N ILE A 34 -27.70 -7.63 15.48
CA ILE A 34 -26.86 -6.71 14.70
C ILE A 34 -25.39 -7.07 14.90
N ALA A 35 -24.95 -7.32 16.14
CA ALA A 35 -23.57 -7.68 16.44
C ALA A 35 -23.12 -8.98 15.73
N GLU A 36 -24.00 -9.98 15.62
CA GLU A 36 -23.77 -11.20 14.84
C GLU A 36 -23.47 -10.90 13.36
N SER A 37 -24.04 -9.82 12.80
CA SER A 37 -23.79 -9.41 11.41
C SER A 37 -22.42 -8.75 11.18
N TYR A 38 -21.73 -8.33 12.25
CA TYR A 38 -20.36 -7.77 12.15
C TYR A 38 -19.28 -8.85 12.27
N LEU A 39 -19.56 -9.93 12.99
CA LEU A 39 -18.61 -11.02 13.25
C LEU A 39 -18.81 -12.17 12.25
N THR A 40 -18.89 -11.86 10.96
CA THR A 40 -18.91 -12.89 9.92
C THR A 40 -17.55 -13.55 9.77
N ASP A 41 -17.53 -14.83 9.36
CA ASP A 41 -16.29 -15.59 9.14
C ASP A 41 -15.35 -14.87 8.16
N THR A 42 -15.93 -14.24 7.15
CA THR A 42 -15.24 -13.42 6.17
C THR A 42 -14.48 -12.23 6.81
N ASN A 43 -15.12 -11.52 7.75
CA ASN A 43 -14.45 -10.42 8.47
C ASN A 43 -13.35 -10.94 9.40
N MET A 44 -13.54 -12.10 10.02
CA MET A 44 -12.52 -12.75 10.84
C MET A 44 -11.30 -13.18 10.03
N LEU A 45 -11.51 -13.72 8.83
CA LEU A 45 -10.43 -14.07 7.90
C LEU A 45 -9.66 -12.84 7.42
N PHE A 46 -10.34 -11.71 7.25
CA PHE A 46 -9.67 -10.45 6.96
C PHE A 46 -8.81 -9.95 8.13
N VAL A 47 -9.29 -10.06 9.37
CA VAL A 47 -8.48 -9.72 10.54
C VAL A 47 -7.24 -10.62 10.64
N THR A 48 -7.39 -11.93 10.41
CA THR A 48 -6.25 -12.85 10.47
C THR A 48 -5.26 -12.65 9.31
N SER A 49 -5.73 -12.31 8.10
CA SER A 49 -4.86 -11.97 6.98
C SER A 49 -4.07 -10.69 7.22
N LEU A 50 -4.69 -9.67 7.82
CA LEU A 50 -4.00 -8.44 8.23
C LEU A 50 -2.93 -8.73 9.29
N MET A 51 -3.24 -9.56 10.29
CA MET A 51 -2.24 -9.97 11.29
C MET A 51 -1.07 -10.73 10.65
N LEU A 52 -1.33 -11.62 9.69
CA LEU A 52 -0.30 -12.33 8.95
C LEU A 52 0.56 -11.37 8.10
N SER A 53 -0.08 -10.44 7.40
CA SER A 53 0.59 -9.39 6.62
C SER A 53 1.52 -8.56 7.49
N LEU A 54 1.05 -8.12 8.66
CA LEU A 54 1.87 -7.37 9.62
C LEU A 54 3.06 -8.20 10.13
N ALA A 55 2.86 -9.49 10.42
CA ALA A 55 3.96 -10.36 10.83
C ALA A 55 5.04 -10.52 9.73
N VAL A 56 4.62 -10.63 8.47
CA VAL A 56 5.54 -10.65 7.30
C VAL A 56 6.23 -9.30 7.11
N GLU A 57 5.54 -8.22 7.43
CA GLU A 57 6.08 -6.86 7.39
C GLU A 57 7.18 -6.65 8.42
N GLU A 58 6.96 -7.06 9.67
CA GLU A 58 7.94 -7.00 10.76
C GLU A 58 9.20 -7.83 10.44
N CYS A 59 9.04 -8.96 9.76
CA CYS A 59 10.18 -9.76 9.29
C CYS A 59 10.97 -9.09 8.13
N GLN A 60 10.50 -7.96 7.60
CA GLN A 60 11.05 -7.22 6.45
C GLN A 60 11.28 -8.09 5.21
N LEU A 61 10.56 -9.21 5.10
CA LEU A 61 10.74 -10.19 4.03
C LEU A 61 10.46 -9.55 2.65
N HIS A 62 9.39 -8.75 2.58
CA HIS A 62 8.99 -8.00 1.40
C HIS A 62 10.10 -7.05 0.91
N LYS A 63 10.81 -6.35 1.80
CA LYS A 63 11.95 -5.47 1.42
C LYS A 63 13.10 -6.27 0.82
N ARG A 64 13.42 -7.42 1.42
CA ARG A 64 14.49 -8.29 0.93
C ARG A 64 14.19 -8.83 -0.46
N ILE A 65 12.95 -9.23 -0.71
CA ILE A 65 12.48 -9.71 -2.01
C ILE A 65 12.48 -8.55 -3.02
N ALA A 66 11.95 -7.39 -2.64
CA ALA A 66 11.90 -6.20 -3.50
C ALA A 66 13.29 -5.77 -3.97
N LEU A 67 14.25 -5.64 -3.03
CA LEU A 67 15.63 -5.26 -3.36
C LEU A 67 16.29 -6.30 -4.25
N LYS A 68 16.13 -7.60 -3.97
CA LYS A 68 16.73 -8.67 -4.78
C LYS A 68 16.18 -8.67 -6.21
N MET A 69 14.87 -8.48 -6.36
CA MET A 69 14.21 -8.41 -7.67
C MET A 69 14.60 -7.13 -8.42
N LEU A 70 14.71 -6.00 -7.72
CA LEU A 70 15.16 -4.75 -8.33
C LEU A 70 16.61 -4.82 -8.81
N THR A 71 17.47 -5.54 -8.09
CA THR A 71 18.86 -5.76 -8.52
C THR A 71 18.95 -6.65 -9.76
N PHE A 72 17.98 -7.54 -9.97
CA PHE A 72 17.89 -8.38 -11.16
C PHE A 72 17.41 -7.60 -12.39
N VAL A 73 16.56 -6.58 -12.18
CA VAL A 73 16.04 -5.71 -13.22
C VAL A 73 17.11 -4.69 -13.64
N GLY A 74 17.57 -4.77 -14.89
CA GLY A 74 18.72 -4.00 -15.37
C GLY A 74 18.56 -2.47 -15.34
N ALA A 75 19.69 -1.75 -15.49
CA ALA A 75 19.82 -0.30 -15.28
C ALA A 75 19.16 0.62 -16.35
N LYS A 76 18.32 0.10 -17.25
CA LYS A 76 17.60 0.93 -18.23
C LYS A 76 16.31 1.45 -17.61
N PRO A 77 15.93 2.73 -17.83
CA PRO A 77 14.76 3.34 -17.18
C PRO A 77 13.46 2.58 -17.46
N GLN A 78 13.25 2.09 -18.68
CA GLN A 78 12.05 1.32 -19.03
C GLN A 78 11.93 0.01 -18.24
N TRP A 79 13.04 -0.71 -18.07
CA TRP A 79 13.07 -1.96 -17.31
C TRP A 79 12.90 -1.70 -15.82
N LEU A 80 13.49 -0.63 -15.32
CA LEU A 80 13.33 -0.19 -13.94
C LEU A 80 11.86 0.07 -13.58
N LEU A 81 11.16 0.83 -14.43
CA LEU A 81 9.73 1.10 -14.26
C LEU A 81 8.91 -0.19 -14.27
N ALA A 82 9.19 -1.10 -15.21
CA ALA A 82 8.51 -2.39 -15.31
C ALA A 82 8.79 -3.30 -14.10
N GLY A 83 10.03 -3.30 -13.60
CA GLY A 83 10.42 -4.03 -12.39
C GLY A 83 9.68 -3.51 -11.16
N PHE A 84 9.61 -2.20 -10.98
CA PHE A 84 8.83 -1.59 -9.90
C PHE A 84 7.35 -1.94 -9.99
N MET A 85 6.77 -1.88 -11.18
CA MET A 85 5.39 -2.28 -11.39
C MET A 85 5.15 -3.73 -10.97
N MET A 86 5.98 -4.66 -11.44
CA MET A 86 5.84 -6.09 -11.15
C MET A 86 6.03 -6.40 -9.67
N ILE A 87 7.06 -5.84 -9.04
CA ILE A 87 7.37 -6.07 -7.62
C ILE A 87 6.27 -5.49 -6.75
N THR A 88 5.83 -4.26 -7.02
CA THR A 88 4.77 -3.61 -6.24
C THR A 88 3.46 -4.37 -6.36
N SER A 89 3.09 -4.79 -7.58
CA SER A 89 1.88 -5.60 -7.78
C SER A 89 1.99 -6.96 -7.09
N PHE A 90 3.17 -7.59 -7.13
CA PHE A 90 3.37 -8.85 -6.41
C PHE A 90 3.22 -8.64 -4.89
N ILE A 91 3.86 -7.63 -4.31
CA ILE A 91 3.77 -7.39 -2.86
C ILE A 91 2.34 -7.06 -2.42
N SER A 92 1.58 -6.31 -3.23
CA SER A 92 0.18 -5.96 -2.94
C SER A 92 -0.79 -7.16 -2.99
N LEU A 93 -0.38 -8.34 -3.47
CA LEU A 93 -1.20 -9.55 -3.37
C LEU A 93 -1.29 -10.07 -1.92
N TRP A 94 -0.28 -9.80 -1.09
CA TRP A 94 -0.20 -10.29 0.29
C TRP A 94 -0.35 -9.18 1.33
N ILE A 95 -0.05 -7.94 0.96
CA ILE A 95 -0.12 -6.77 1.83
C ILE A 95 -1.25 -5.84 1.35
N SER A 96 -1.89 -5.12 2.27
CA SER A 96 -2.90 -4.12 1.91
C SER A 96 -2.32 -3.02 1.01
N ASP A 97 -3.11 -2.52 0.07
CA ASP A 97 -2.67 -1.54 -0.93
C ASP A 97 -2.04 -0.29 -0.29
N THR A 98 -2.67 0.22 0.78
CA THR A 98 -2.16 1.39 1.51
C THR A 98 -0.79 1.12 2.13
N ALA A 99 -0.58 -0.05 2.74
CA ALA A 99 0.70 -0.42 3.34
C ALA A 99 1.76 -0.68 2.26
N CYS A 100 1.41 -1.33 1.15
CA CYS A 100 2.31 -1.56 0.03
C CYS A 100 2.81 -0.22 -0.56
N ALA A 101 1.91 0.73 -0.80
CA ALA A 101 2.28 2.06 -1.29
C ALA A 101 3.17 2.82 -0.29
N ALA A 102 2.84 2.80 1.00
CA ALA A 102 3.64 3.44 2.04
C ALA A 102 5.06 2.86 2.15
N LEU A 103 5.22 1.55 1.94
CA LEU A 103 6.52 0.86 1.94
C LEU A 103 7.34 1.11 0.68
N MET A 104 6.68 1.14 -0.49
CA MET A 104 7.36 1.34 -1.78
C MET A 104 7.72 2.80 -2.04
N ALA A 105 6.99 3.77 -1.48
CA ALA A 105 7.28 5.20 -1.63
C ALA A 105 8.72 5.60 -1.23
N PRO A 106 9.24 5.26 -0.03
CA PRO A 106 10.61 5.59 0.34
C PRO A 106 11.65 4.82 -0.49
N ILE A 107 11.35 3.60 -0.96
CA ILE A 107 12.25 2.81 -1.81
C ILE A 107 12.35 3.43 -3.21
N ALA A 108 11.20 3.79 -3.80
CA ALA A 108 11.14 4.50 -5.07
C ALA A 108 11.87 5.85 -4.98
N TYR A 109 11.71 6.55 -3.86
CA TYR A 109 12.42 7.80 -3.59
C TYR A 109 13.94 7.61 -3.55
N ALA A 110 14.44 6.67 -2.74
CA ALA A 110 15.87 6.39 -2.61
C ALA A 110 16.50 5.97 -3.95
N LEU A 111 15.76 5.24 -4.79
CA LEU A 111 16.20 4.89 -6.14
C LEU A 111 16.27 6.12 -7.06
N LEU A 112 15.25 6.98 -7.04
CA LEU A 112 15.27 8.22 -7.82
C LEU A 112 16.46 9.08 -7.42
N GLU A 113 16.71 9.23 -6.12
CA GLU A 113 17.88 9.92 -5.61
C GLU A 113 19.18 9.30 -6.16
N ALA A 114 19.37 7.98 -6.04
CA ALA A 114 20.56 7.30 -6.54
C ALA A 114 20.80 7.50 -8.06
N ILE A 115 19.74 7.46 -8.87
CA ILE A 115 19.83 7.66 -10.33
C ILE A 115 20.10 9.13 -10.67
N MET A 116 19.47 10.06 -9.95
CA MET A 116 19.58 11.49 -10.22
C MET A 116 20.88 12.09 -9.68
N ILE A 117 21.47 11.53 -8.62
CA ILE A 117 22.80 11.91 -8.12
C ILE A 117 23.85 11.81 -9.22
N HIS A 118 23.79 10.78 -10.07
CA HIS A 118 24.72 10.64 -11.20
C HIS A 118 24.52 11.69 -12.31
N LYS A 119 23.35 12.34 -12.36
CA LYS A 119 22.97 13.30 -13.40
C LYS A 119 23.04 14.76 -12.91
N MET A 120 22.97 14.97 -11.60
CA MET A 120 23.32 16.23 -10.96
C MET A 120 24.85 16.38 -11.07
N ARG A 121 25.30 17.23 -12.00
CA ARG A 121 26.69 17.68 -12.08
C ARG A 121 27.11 18.17 -10.67
N PRO A 122 28.26 17.77 -10.11
CA PRO A 122 28.66 18.26 -8.80
C PRO A 122 28.74 19.77 -8.90
N VAL A 123 27.98 20.45 -8.05
CA VAL A 123 28.15 21.88 -7.83
C VAL A 123 29.60 22.05 -7.39
N ALA A 124 30.37 22.88 -8.10
CA ALA A 124 31.62 23.39 -7.58
C ALA A 124 31.30 24.04 -6.24
N ILE A 125 31.72 23.41 -5.15
CA ILE A 125 31.58 23.90 -3.80
C ILE A 125 32.45 25.16 -3.72
N GLY A 126 31.83 26.31 -3.99
CA GLY A 126 32.36 27.60 -3.61
C GLY A 126 32.15 27.77 -2.11
N GLY A 127 33.20 27.50 -1.34
CA GLY A 127 33.36 27.98 0.04
C GLY A 127 32.84 27.04 1.12
N ASN A 128 33.79 26.38 1.78
CA ASN A 128 33.78 25.86 3.15
C ASN A 128 32.56 25.05 3.62
N ASP A 129 32.69 23.72 3.62
CA ASP A 129 32.96 22.97 4.85
C ASP A 129 33.13 21.47 4.55
N ILE A 130 34.31 20.96 4.87
CA ILE A 130 34.65 19.55 4.82
C ILE A 130 34.22 18.95 6.16
N VAL A 131 33.28 17.99 6.15
CA VAL A 131 33.17 17.03 7.25
C VAL A 131 33.04 15.63 6.65
N LEU A 132 34.16 14.91 6.70
CA LEU A 132 34.20 13.46 6.65
C LEU A 132 33.58 12.91 7.94
N GLN A 133 32.56 12.05 7.84
CA GLN A 133 32.22 11.17 8.96
C GLN A 133 31.69 9.82 8.47
N GLU A 134 32.60 8.84 8.40
CA GLU A 134 32.28 7.42 8.57
C GLU A 134 31.90 7.15 10.03
N HIS A 135 30.73 6.58 10.29
CA HIS A 135 30.53 5.34 11.06
C HIS A 135 29.02 5.11 11.31
N GLY A 136 28.64 3.84 11.32
CA GLY A 136 27.26 3.38 11.30
C GLY A 136 26.41 3.85 12.47
N GLN A 137 25.13 4.10 12.16
CA GLN A 137 23.99 3.93 13.04
C GLN A 137 22.73 3.87 12.17
N LEU A 138 21.90 2.85 12.41
CA LEU A 138 20.53 2.76 11.92
C LEU A 138 19.74 3.94 12.55
N ALA A 139 19.74 5.09 11.89
CA ALA A 139 19.18 6.33 12.44
C ALA A 139 17.84 6.68 11.77
N LYS A 140 16.85 6.86 12.65
CA LYS A 140 15.50 7.40 12.46
C LYS A 140 15.30 8.30 11.23
N SER A 141 14.20 8.03 10.54
CA SER A 141 13.37 9.00 9.82
C SER A 141 13.24 10.32 10.59
N ASP A 142 13.83 11.43 10.11
CA ASP A 142 13.28 12.79 10.31
C ASP A 142 13.97 13.95 9.55
N LYS A 143 14.61 13.69 8.41
CA LYS A 143 14.88 14.74 7.41
C LYS A 143 14.61 14.17 6.04
N SER A 144 13.42 14.44 5.51
CA SER A 144 13.18 14.45 4.07
C SER A 144 14.17 15.44 3.47
N SER A 145 15.32 14.95 3.00
CA SER A 145 16.15 15.66 2.05
C SER A 145 15.29 15.87 0.81
N GLU A 146 14.43 16.89 0.77
CA GLU A 146 13.57 17.16 -0.39
C GLU A 146 14.44 17.16 -1.66
N LEU A 147 14.27 16.14 -2.50
CA LEU A 147 14.83 16.15 -3.84
C LEU A 147 14.20 17.37 -4.51
N ASP A 148 15.01 18.40 -4.76
CA ASP A 148 14.57 19.60 -5.48
C ASP A 148 14.33 19.23 -6.96
N VAL A 149 13.20 18.57 -7.21
CA VAL A 149 12.80 18.02 -8.52
C VAL A 149 12.67 19.10 -9.58
N THR A 150 12.50 20.35 -9.15
CA THR A 150 12.37 21.54 -9.98
C THR A 150 13.62 21.85 -10.80
N ARG A 151 14.80 21.37 -10.38
CA ARG A 151 16.08 21.59 -11.10
C ARG A 151 16.38 20.53 -12.15
N LEU A 152 15.58 19.48 -12.26
CA LEU A 152 15.79 18.41 -13.22
C LEU A 152 15.28 18.73 -14.63
N SER A 153 15.87 18.08 -15.64
CA SER A 153 15.36 18.13 -17.00
C SER A 153 13.92 17.63 -17.08
N LYS A 154 13.10 18.20 -17.98
CA LYS A 154 11.68 17.79 -18.19
C LYS A 154 11.52 16.27 -18.37
N ARG A 155 12.50 15.60 -19.01
CA ARG A 155 12.51 14.15 -19.20
C ARG A 155 12.66 13.39 -17.87
N ASP A 156 13.54 13.86 -16.99
CA ASP A 156 13.85 13.20 -15.72
C ASP A 156 12.74 13.42 -14.69
N GLN A 157 12.14 14.62 -14.68
CA GLN A 157 10.90 14.88 -13.94
C GLN A 157 9.76 13.95 -14.39
N GLY A 158 9.67 13.66 -15.70
CA GLY A 158 8.73 12.68 -16.24
C GLY A 158 8.94 11.28 -15.67
N ILE A 159 10.19 10.85 -15.56
CA ILE A 159 10.56 9.54 -14.99
C ILE A 159 10.18 9.48 -13.49
N CYS A 160 10.51 10.51 -12.70
CA CYS A 160 10.14 10.57 -11.28
C CYS A 160 8.62 10.47 -11.08
N LYS A 161 7.85 11.26 -11.83
CA LYS A 161 6.38 11.25 -11.78
C LYS A 161 5.83 9.89 -12.20
N SER A 162 6.36 9.31 -13.28
CA SER A 162 5.90 7.99 -13.74
C SER A 162 6.19 6.88 -12.74
N LEU A 163 7.32 6.93 -12.03
CA LEU A 163 7.66 5.91 -11.04
C LEU A 163 6.69 5.95 -9.85
N MET A 164 6.41 7.14 -9.32
CA MET A 164 5.45 7.30 -8.22
C MET A 164 4.03 6.87 -8.64
N LEU A 165 3.61 7.22 -9.86
CA LEU A 165 2.30 6.85 -10.39
C LEU A 165 2.19 5.33 -10.62
N ILE A 166 3.25 4.70 -11.12
CA ILE A 166 3.34 3.25 -11.27
C ILE A 166 3.22 2.55 -9.93
N VAL A 167 3.92 3.01 -8.88
CA VAL A 167 3.80 2.39 -7.54
C VAL A 167 2.35 2.44 -7.05
N ALA A 168 1.68 3.58 -7.17
CA ALA A 168 0.29 3.72 -6.75
C ALA A 168 -0.66 2.80 -7.55
N HIS A 169 -0.52 2.74 -8.87
CA HIS A 169 -1.39 1.91 -9.72
C HIS A 169 -1.08 0.41 -9.61
N ALA A 170 0.20 0.06 -9.53
CA ALA A 170 0.64 -1.32 -9.41
C ALA A 170 0.17 -1.96 -8.10
N SER A 171 0.16 -1.18 -7.01
CA SER A 171 -0.40 -1.63 -5.73
C SER A 171 -1.88 -1.97 -5.89
N LEU A 172 -2.67 -1.07 -6.46
CA LEU A 172 -4.10 -1.31 -6.70
C LEU A 172 -4.36 -2.54 -7.59
N ILE A 173 -3.57 -2.72 -8.66
CA ILE A 173 -3.68 -3.89 -9.55
C ILE A 173 -3.33 -5.18 -8.79
N GLY A 174 -2.27 -5.16 -7.97
CA GLY A 174 -1.89 -6.31 -7.14
C GLY A 174 -2.97 -6.70 -6.15
N GLY A 175 -3.66 -5.73 -5.55
CA GLY A 175 -4.75 -5.97 -4.61
C GLY A 175 -5.98 -6.67 -5.20
N THR A 176 -6.14 -6.63 -6.53
CA THR A 176 -7.22 -7.38 -7.21
C THR A 176 -6.92 -8.87 -7.35
N GLY A 177 -5.67 -9.32 -7.19
CA GLY A 177 -5.29 -10.70 -7.46
C GLY A 177 -5.61 -11.69 -6.34
N THR A 178 -5.87 -11.24 -5.12
CA THR A 178 -6.30 -12.10 -3.99
C THR A 178 -7.53 -11.51 -3.30
N ILE A 179 -8.42 -12.39 -2.85
CA ILE A 179 -9.69 -11.99 -2.19
C ILE A 179 -9.43 -11.24 -0.89
N ASN A 180 -8.34 -11.59 -0.19
CA ASN A 180 -8.01 -11.05 1.12
C ASN A 180 -7.22 -9.74 1.09
N SER A 181 -6.76 -9.28 -0.09
CA SER A 181 -5.92 -8.08 -0.18
C SER A 181 -6.73 -6.78 -0.06
N THR A 182 -7.97 -6.75 -0.57
CA THR A 182 -8.80 -5.54 -0.56
C THR A 182 -10.21 -5.78 0.00
N GLY A 183 -10.73 -4.78 0.73
CA GLY A 183 -12.08 -4.82 1.30
C GLY A 183 -13.22 -5.05 0.28
N PRO A 184 -13.19 -4.43 -0.92
CA PRO A 184 -14.22 -4.69 -1.94
C PRO A 184 -14.30 -6.14 -2.40
N ASN A 185 -13.16 -6.82 -2.57
CA ASN A 185 -13.13 -8.25 -2.95
C ASN A 185 -13.82 -9.12 -1.89
N LEU A 186 -13.62 -8.75 -0.63
CA LEU A 186 -14.19 -9.44 0.52
C LEU A 186 -15.70 -9.25 0.61
N ILE A 187 -16.19 -8.02 0.43
CA ILE A 187 -17.63 -7.72 0.38
C ILE A 187 -18.29 -8.43 -0.79
N PHE A 188 -17.63 -8.47 -1.95
CA PHE A 188 -18.12 -9.20 -3.11
C PHE A 188 -18.28 -10.68 -2.81
N ARG A 189 -17.29 -11.30 -2.15
CA ARG A 189 -17.35 -12.71 -1.74
C ARG A 189 -18.47 -12.98 -0.72
N ASP A 190 -18.60 -12.14 0.31
CA ASP A 190 -19.70 -12.23 1.28
C ASP A 190 -21.09 -12.07 0.62
N THR A 191 -21.17 -11.20 -0.39
CA THR A 191 -22.39 -11.00 -1.18
C THR A 191 -22.72 -12.25 -1.99
N LEU A 192 -21.73 -12.87 -2.64
CA LEU A 192 -21.92 -14.11 -3.38
C LEU A 192 -22.39 -15.26 -2.46
N GLU A 193 -21.77 -15.39 -1.29
CA GLU A 193 -22.12 -16.43 -0.32
C GLU A 193 -23.56 -16.27 0.21
N LYS A 194 -24.03 -15.03 0.34
CA LYS A 194 -25.43 -14.72 0.71
C LYS A 194 -26.45 -15.03 -0.39
N PHE A 195 -26.11 -14.78 -1.65
CA PHE A 195 -27.02 -15.00 -2.77
C PHE A 195 -27.04 -16.45 -3.28
N TYR A 196 -25.93 -17.17 -3.17
CA TYR A 196 -25.76 -18.54 -3.66
C TYR A 196 -25.22 -19.48 -2.56
N PRO A 197 -26.04 -19.82 -1.54
CA PRO A 197 -25.61 -20.69 -0.46
C PRO A 197 -25.40 -22.13 -0.95
N GLY A 198 -24.17 -22.63 -0.86
CA GLY A 198 -23.85 -24.05 -1.07
C GLY A 198 -23.53 -24.48 -2.51
N GLU A 199 -23.39 -23.55 -3.46
CA GLU A 199 -22.72 -23.87 -4.74
C GLU A 199 -21.21 -23.73 -4.58
N ASP A 200 -20.45 -24.68 -5.12
CA ASP A 200 -18.99 -24.60 -5.25
C ASP A 200 -18.64 -23.44 -6.18
N THR A 201 -18.61 -22.22 -5.61
CA THR A 201 -18.28 -21.00 -6.35
C THR A 201 -16.84 -20.99 -6.86
N GLY A 202 -16.02 -21.98 -6.49
CA GLY A 202 -14.59 -22.07 -6.86
C GLY A 202 -13.73 -20.96 -6.24
N ILE A 203 -14.32 -20.07 -5.44
CA ILE A 203 -13.68 -18.93 -4.80
C ILE A 203 -13.14 -19.40 -3.45
N SER A 204 -11.97 -20.02 -3.52
CA SER A 204 -11.22 -20.49 -2.34
C SER A 204 -10.49 -19.32 -1.65
N TYR A 205 -10.26 -19.45 -0.34
CA TYR A 205 -9.51 -18.45 0.43
C TYR A 205 -7.99 -18.47 0.17
N LEU A 206 -7.53 -19.41 -0.67
CA LEU A 206 -6.24 -19.55 -1.34
C LEU A 206 -6.36 -20.65 -2.40
#